data_AF-A0A518UCM5-F1
#
_entry.id   AF-A0A518UCM5-F1
#
_cell.length_a   1.000
_cell.length_b   1.000
_cell.length_c   1.000
_cell.angle_alpha   90.00
_cell.angle_beta   90.00
_cell.angle_gamma   90.00
#
_symmetry.space_group_name_H-M   'P 1'
#
loop_
_entity.id
_entity.type
_entity.pdbx_description
1 polymer ?
#
loop_
_entity_poly.entity_id
_entity_poly.type
_entity_poly.pdbx_seq_one_letter_code
_entity_poly.pdbx_strand_id
1 'polypeptide(L)'
;MIVVQDRISVAAADLPRLRALLEQRYLPAARGRGLTLVDSGVSPPLDRGRQPCTFWLRWQLADVGAFWTMRAMAGMDPGVAAFWAEVDGFCPARTREFLRPDAFADAPLPGPVPLAAFLGQPRGWRETAQLHLRSGIGAEQRTALETALARMAEQPGVLDAHLGHNIAVAHGAGHYTWDVRYRDAETAAAAKASAFWTGTLAPLFDRCLERMDLMALETVAAGARRPDLRTGIKRTALFRLMDGVDQRGRDEFERDTLEMPAYIPQILNWRLSRALPPAGGGATTIPWSHVWEQEYARLDDLNGPYMIHPHHWAFVDTLFDFESGRQIVDTRICHAYCPLDGGMLGAELAQSSQHGKETR
;
A
#
# COMPACT_ATOMS: atom_id res chain seq x y z
N MET A 1 -20.84 -4.03 -12.61
CA MET A 1 -20.27 -5.27 -13.18
C MET A 1 -18.79 -5.05 -13.48
N ILE A 2 -17.94 -5.97 -13.03
CA ILE A 2 -16.51 -6.01 -13.37
C ILE A 2 -16.28 -7.23 -14.26
N VAL A 3 -15.54 -7.04 -15.36
CA VAL A 3 -15.14 -8.13 -16.26
C VAL A 3 -13.66 -8.39 -16.06
N VAL A 4 -13.31 -9.65 -15.81
CA VAL A 4 -11.94 -10.11 -15.57
C VAL A 4 -11.53 -11.03 -16.71
N GLN A 5 -10.30 -10.93 -17.17
CA GLN A 5 -9.73 -11.74 -18.23
C GLN A 5 -8.42 -12.35 -17.75
N ASP A 6 -8.44 -13.66 -17.50
CA ASP A 6 -7.21 -14.40 -17.25
C ASP A 6 -6.63 -14.88 -18.58
N ARG A 7 -5.31 -14.79 -18.71
CA ARG A 7 -4.53 -15.30 -19.84
C ARG A 7 -3.40 -16.15 -19.27
N ILE A 8 -3.32 -17.41 -19.70
CA ILE A 8 -2.33 -18.37 -19.22
C ILE A 8 -1.57 -18.89 -20.43
N SER A 9 -0.26 -18.70 -20.44
CA SER A 9 0.65 -19.31 -21.40
C SER A 9 0.90 -20.76 -20.98
N VAL A 10 0.63 -21.71 -21.87
CA VAL A 10 0.72 -23.16 -21.58
C VAL A 10 1.14 -23.93 -22.83
N ALA A 11 1.99 -24.95 -22.65
CA ALA A 11 2.31 -25.86 -23.75
C ALA A 11 1.06 -26.63 -24.20
N ALA A 12 0.91 -26.90 -25.50
CA ALA A 12 -0.28 -27.58 -26.02
C ALA A 12 -0.50 -28.97 -25.36
N ALA A 13 0.58 -29.69 -25.06
CA ALA A 13 0.55 -30.97 -24.36
C ALA A 13 0.04 -30.87 -22.90
N ASP A 14 0.24 -29.73 -22.23
CA ASP A 14 -0.17 -29.50 -20.84
C ASP A 14 -1.55 -28.86 -20.71
N LEU A 15 -2.14 -28.37 -21.81
CA LEU A 15 -3.46 -27.76 -21.81
C LEU A 15 -4.56 -28.69 -21.24
N PRO A 16 -4.64 -30.00 -21.57
CA PRO A 16 -5.61 -30.90 -20.95
C PRO A 16 -5.45 -31.00 -19.43
N ARG A 17 -4.19 -31.02 -18.94
CA ARG A 17 -3.88 -31.02 -17.50
C ARG A 17 -4.36 -29.73 -16.83
N LEU A 18 -4.07 -28.57 -17.43
CA LEU A 18 -4.51 -27.27 -16.91
C LEU A 18 -6.04 -27.20 -16.80
N ARG A 19 -6.75 -27.65 -17.84
CA ARG A 19 -8.23 -27.67 -17.85
C ARG A 19 -8.78 -28.56 -16.75
N ALA A 20 -8.27 -29.78 -16.62
CA ALA A 20 -8.71 -30.69 -15.56
C ALA A 20 -8.48 -30.09 -14.16
N LEU A 21 -7.33 -29.46 -13.93
CA LEU A 21 -7.04 -28.78 -12.66
C LEU A 21 -8.01 -27.62 -12.39
N LEU A 22 -8.24 -26.76 -13.38
CA LEU A 22 -9.17 -25.64 -13.25
C LEU A 22 -10.60 -26.12 -12.99
N GLU A 23 -11.07 -27.12 -13.74
CA GLU A 23 -12.43 -27.64 -13.63
C GLU A 23 -12.70 -28.30 -12.28
N GLN A 24 -11.75 -29.11 -11.80
CA GLN A 24 -11.94 -29.89 -10.58
C GLN A 24 -11.72 -29.07 -9.31
N ARG A 25 -10.76 -28.12 -9.32
CA ARG A 25 -10.30 -27.46 -8.10
C ARG A 25 -10.57 -25.97 -8.06
N TYR A 26 -10.46 -25.27 -9.18
CA TYR A 26 -10.56 -23.81 -9.19
C TYR A 26 -11.97 -23.31 -9.45
N LEU A 27 -12.66 -23.82 -10.48
CA LEU A 27 -13.99 -23.33 -10.86
C LEU A 27 -15.03 -23.41 -9.74
N PRO A 28 -15.15 -24.51 -8.97
CA PRO A 28 -16.10 -24.57 -7.86
C PRO A 28 -15.81 -23.51 -6.79
N ALA A 29 -14.53 -23.34 -6.42
CA ALA A 29 -14.09 -22.38 -5.41
C ALA A 29 -14.25 -20.93 -5.91
N ALA A 30 -13.92 -20.65 -7.17
CA ALA A 30 -14.12 -19.36 -7.82
C ALA A 30 -15.60 -18.93 -7.82
N ARG A 31 -16.52 -19.87 -8.12
CA ARG A 31 -17.98 -19.61 -7.99
C ARG A 31 -18.38 -19.33 -6.54
N GLY A 32 -17.83 -20.07 -5.59
CA GLY A 32 -18.04 -19.81 -4.16
C GLY A 32 -17.56 -18.42 -3.70
N ARG A 33 -16.55 -17.86 -4.38
CA ARG A 33 -16.07 -16.48 -4.19
C ARG A 33 -16.84 -15.44 -5.02
N GLY A 34 -17.87 -15.84 -5.76
CA GLY A 34 -18.73 -14.95 -6.54
C GLY A 34 -18.30 -14.70 -8.00
N LEU A 35 -17.23 -15.36 -8.49
CA LEU A 35 -16.87 -15.26 -9.91
C LEU A 35 -17.80 -16.13 -10.77
N THR A 36 -18.33 -15.53 -11.83
CA THR A 36 -19.08 -16.26 -12.87
C THR A 36 -18.22 -16.40 -14.12
N LEU A 37 -17.92 -17.62 -14.54
CA LEU A 37 -17.24 -17.87 -15.82
C LEU A 37 -18.21 -17.56 -16.97
N VAL A 38 -17.81 -16.66 -17.87
CA VAL A 38 -18.57 -16.27 -19.06
C VAL A 38 -18.24 -17.19 -20.23
N ASP A 39 -16.96 -17.33 -20.55
CA ASP A 39 -16.44 -18.20 -21.60
C ASP A 39 -14.94 -18.46 -21.40
N SER A 40 -14.39 -19.33 -22.23
CA SER A 40 -12.95 -19.60 -22.31
C SER A 40 -12.56 -19.95 -23.74
N GLY A 41 -11.29 -19.81 -24.07
CA GLY A 41 -10.79 -20.15 -25.39
C GLY A 41 -9.28 -20.28 -25.45
N VAL A 42 -8.78 -20.76 -26.58
CA VAL A 42 -7.34 -20.99 -26.81
C VAL A 42 -6.93 -20.24 -28.07
N SER A 43 -5.78 -19.58 -28.00
CA SER A 43 -5.13 -18.97 -29.17
C SER A 43 -3.67 -19.40 -29.22
N PRO A 44 -3.12 -19.79 -30.39
CA PRO A 44 -3.85 -20.04 -31.64
C PRO A 44 -4.79 -21.26 -31.51
N PRO A 45 -5.79 -21.42 -32.39
CA PRO A 45 -6.74 -22.54 -32.33
C PRO A 45 -6.14 -23.85 -32.89
N LEU A 46 -4.83 -24.04 -32.74
CA LEU A 46 -4.10 -25.23 -33.20
C LEU A 46 -2.81 -25.42 -32.37
N ASP A 47 -2.33 -26.65 -32.32
CA ASP A 47 -1.02 -26.96 -31.77
C ASP A 47 0.09 -26.51 -32.73
N ARG A 48 1.06 -25.75 -32.22
CA ARG A 48 2.23 -25.26 -32.96
C ARG A 48 3.53 -25.93 -32.52
N GLY A 49 3.44 -27.08 -31.86
CA GLY A 49 4.57 -27.85 -31.34
C GLY A 49 5.23 -27.16 -30.16
N ARG A 50 6.41 -26.57 -30.37
CA ARG A 50 7.21 -25.99 -29.27
C ARG A 50 6.71 -24.65 -28.75
N GLN A 51 5.84 -23.96 -29.49
CA GLN A 51 5.33 -22.65 -29.06
C GLN A 51 4.13 -22.84 -28.12
N PRO A 52 4.10 -22.17 -26.96
CA PRO A 52 2.95 -22.24 -26.07
C PRO A 52 1.71 -21.61 -26.73
N CYS A 53 0.54 -22.11 -26.35
CA CYS A 53 -0.73 -21.46 -26.61
C CYS A 53 -1.11 -20.56 -25.42
N THR A 54 -1.96 -19.58 -25.68
CA THR A 54 -2.64 -18.81 -24.64
C THR A 54 -4.02 -19.41 -24.41
N PHE A 55 -4.22 -20.01 -23.24
CA PHE A 55 -5.55 -20.33 -22.73
C PHE A 55 -6.09 -19.12 -21.96
N TRP A 56 -7.29 -18.68 -22.29
CA TRP A 56 -7.90 -17.52 -21.67
C TRP A 56 -9.26 -17.84 -21.08
N LEU A 57 -9.59 -17.22 -19.94
CA LEU A 57 -10.87 -17.35 -19.23
C LEU A 57 -11.43 -15.95 -18.99
N ARG A 58 -12.72 -15.75 -19.27
CA ARG A 58 -13.39 -14.49 -18.96
C ARG A 58 -14.39 -14.68 -17.84
N TRP A 59 -14.33 -13.79 -16.85
CA TRP A 59 -15.17 -13.84 -15.66
C TRP A 59 -15.97 -12.56 -15.50
N GLN A 60 -17.06 -12.67 -14.75
CA GLN A 60 -17.85 -11.54 -14.28
C GLN A 60 -17.98 -11.56 -12.75
N LEU A 61 -17.94 -10.36 -12.19
CA LEU A 61 -18.31 -10.02 -10.83
C LEU A 61 -19.42 -8.97 -10.86
N ALA A 62 -20.35 -9.03 -9.92
CA ALA A 62 -21.54 -8.16 -9.91
C ALA A 62 -21.16 -6.68 -9.85
N ASP A 63 -20.22 -6.32 -8.97
CA ASP A 63 -19.75 -4.97 -8.74
C ASP A 63 -18.40 -4.99 -8.01
N VAL A 64 -17.93 -3.81 -7.61
CA VAL A 64 -16.68 -3.63 -6.87
C VAL A 64 -16.73 -4.18 -5.45
N GLY A 65 -17.91 -4.24 -4.82
CA GLY A 65 -18.09 -4.89 -3.53
C GLY A 65 -17.83 -6.39 -3.63
N ALA A 66 -18.43 -7.04 -4.64
CA ALA A 66 -18.18 -8.45 -4.95
C ALA A 66 -16.70 -8.73 -5.26
N PHE A 67 -16.01 -7.81 -5.94
CA PHE A 67 -14.56 -7.91 -6.15
C PHE A 67 -13.79 -7.93 -4.81
N TRP A 68 -14.05 -6.99 -3.91
CA TRP A 68 -13.36 -6.95 -2.63
C TRP A 68 -13.69 -8.14 -1.73
N THR A 69 -14.93 -8.62 -1.75
CA THR A 69 -15.30 -9.89 -1.09
C THR A 69 -14.52 -11.06 -1.65
N MET A 70 -14.46 -11.19 -2.98
CA MET A 70 -13.68 -12.23 -3.67
C MET A 70 -12.20 -12.18 -3.27
N ARG A 71 -11.58 -10.99 -3.30
CA ARG A 71 -10.18 -10.77 -2.92
C ARG A 71 -9.92 -11.14 -1.46
N ALA A 72 -10.80 -10.73 -0.54
CA ALA A 72 -10.69 -11.06 0.87
C ALA A 72 -10.79 -12.58 1.11
N MET A 73 -11.76 -13.25 0.48
CA MET A 73 -11.91 -14.71 0.57
C MET A 73 -10.68 -15.44 0.01
N ALA A 74 -10.16 -15.00 -1.13
CA ALA A 74 -8.95 -15.58 -1.74
C ALA A 74 -7.72 -15.40 -0.84
N GLY A 75 -7.57 -14.24 -0.18
CA GLY A 75 -6.46 -13.99 0.74
C GLY A 75 -6.50 -14.81 2.03
N MET A 76 -7.68 -15.27 2.46
CA MET A 76 -7.85 -16.13 3.65
C MET A 76 -7.71 -17.63 3.34
N ASP A 77 -7.79 -18.03 2.07
CA ASP A 77 -7.73 -19.43 1.65
C ASP A 77 -6.32 -19.77 1.12
N PRO A 78 -5.48 -20.48 1.91
CA PRO A 78 -4.15 -20.89 1.46
C PRO A 78 -4.21 -21.83 0.24
N GLY A 79 -5.35 -22.49 -0.01
CA GLY A 79 -5.57 -23.33 -1.18
C GLY A 79 -5.55 -22.55 -2.49
N VAL A 80 -5.89 -21.25 -2.48
CA VAL A 80 -5.80 -20.40 -3.68
C VAL A 80 -4.35 -20.17 -4.08
N ALA A 81 -3.50 -19.78 -3.13
CA ALA A 81 -2.07 -19.60 -3.39
C ALA A 81 -1.41 -20.91 -3.81
N ALA A 82 -1.75 -22.03 -3.15
CA ALA A 82 -1.21 -23.35 -3.49
C ALA A 82 -1.63 -23.82 -4.89
N PHE A 83 -2.88 -23.57 -5.29
CA PHE A 83 -3.38 -23.88 -6.63
C PHE A 83 -2.57 -23.13 -7.70
N TRP A 84 -2.40 -21.82 -7.54
CA TRP A 84 -1.69 -21.03 -8.54
C TRP A 84 -0.19 -21.32 -8.57
N ALA A 85 0.44 -21.64 -7.43
CA ALA A 85 1.83 -22.11 -7.40
C ALA A 85 2.02 -23.43 -8.17
N GLU A 86 1.04 -24.34 -8.12
CA GLU A 86 1.06 -25.57 -8.92
C GLU A 86 0.92 -25.27 -10.42
N VAL A 87 0.04 -24.34 -10.80
CA VAL A 87 -0.12 -23.89 -12.18
C VAL A 87 1.18 -23.24 -12.69
N ASP A 88 1.81 -22.38 -11.89
CA ASP A 88 3.06 -21.69 -12.21
C ASP A 88 4.23 -22.68 -12.37
N GLY A 89 4.13 -23.89 -11.79
CA GLY A 89 5.12 -24.95 -11.96
C GLY A 89 5.19 -25.56 -13.38
N PHE A 90 4.17 -25.36 -14.22
CA PHE A 90 4.16 -25.88 -15.60
C PHE A 90 3.61 -24.90 -16.65
N CYS A 91 3.02 -23.77 -16.24
CA CYS A 91 2.61 -22.69 -17.12
C CYS A 91 3.63 -21.55 -17.06
N PRO A 92 4.35 -21.21 -18.17
CA PRO A 92 5.43 -20.23 -18.12
C PRO A 92 5.04 -18.81 -17.68
N ALA A 93 3.78 -18.42 -17.88
CA ALA A 93 3.30 -17.10 -17.51
C ALA A 93 1.77 -17.10 -17.40
N ARG A 94 1.24 -16.22 -16.56
CA ARG A 94 -0.17 -15.88 -16.51
C ARG A 94 -0.36 -14.41 -16.18
N THR A 95 -1.47 -13.84 -16.62
CA THR A 95 -1.85 -12.45 -16.33
C THR A 95 -3.35 -12.35 -16.13
N ARG A 96 -3.77 -11.59 -15.13
CA ARG A 96 -5.15 -11.13 -14.94
C ARG A 96 -5.30 -9.70 -15.41
N GLU A 97 -6.26 -9.47 -16.29
CA GLU A 97 -6.60 -8.17 -16.85
C GLU A 97 -8.05 -7.84 -16.50
N PHE A 98 -8.39 -6.55 -16.49
CA PHE A 98 -9.75 -6.09 -16.25
C PHE A 98 -10.26 -5.33 -17.46
N LEU A 99 -11.46 -5.71 -17.90
CA LEU A 99 -12.03 -5.20 -19.13
C LEU A 99 -13.17 -4.25 -18.82
N ARG A 100 -13.19 -3.11 -19.54
CA ARG A 100 -14.38 -2.30 -19.71
C ARG A 100 -15.03 -2.73 -21.03
N PRO A 101 -16.21 -3.38 -21.02
CA PRO A 101 -16.97 -3.58 -22.23
C PRO A 101 -17.26 -2.22 -22.87
N ASP A 102 -16.79 -2.03 -24.09
CA ASP A 102 -16.87 -0.74 -24.77
C ASP A 102 -17.89 -0.74 -25.91
N ALA A 103 -18.24 -1.91 -26.46
CA ALA A 103 -19.21 -2.06 -27.55
C ALA A 103 -18.96 -1.11 -28.74
N PHE A 104 -17.69 -0.77 -29.00
CA PHE A 104 -17.26 0.24 -29.97
C PHE A 104 -17.83 1.64 -29.72
N ALA A 105 -17.94 2.03 -28.46
CA ALA A 105 -18.36 3.37 -28.09
C ALA A 105 -17.26 4.40 -28.42
N ASP A 106 -17.66 5.56 -28.96
CA ASP A 106 -16.73 6.67 -29.25
C ASP A 106 -16.32 7.46 -27.99
N ALA A 107 -16.77 7.05 -26.81
CA ALA A 107 -16.51 7.76 -25.56
C ALA A 107 -15.03 7.57 -25.14
N PRO A 108 -14.27 8.67 -24.90
CA PRO A 108 -12.87 8.54 -24.51
C PRO A 108 -12.73 7.81 -23.16
N LEU A 109 -11.59 7.16 -22.98
CA LEU A 109 -11.22 6.61 -21.68
C LEU A 109 -10.94 7.74 -20.68
N PRO A 110 -11.31 7.57 -19.40
CA PRO A 110 -10.89 8.51 -18.36
C PRO A 110 -9.36 8.54 -18.30
N GLY A 111 -8.80 9.74 -18.48
CA GLY A 111 -7.36 9.96 -18.45
C GLY A 111 -6.87 10.51 -17.10
N PRO A 112 -5.56 10.46 -16.85
CA PRO A 112 -4.97 11.03 -15.64
C PRO A 112 -5.04 12.56 -15.66
N VAL A 113 -5.22 13.15 -14.48
CA VAL A 113 -4.99 14.59 -14.27
C VAL A 113 -3.48 14.84 -14.15
N PRO A 114 -2.91 15.84 -14.84
CA PRO A 114 -1.50 16.19 -14.70
C PRO A 114 -1.13 16.52 -13.26
N LEU A 115 -0.10 15.86 -12.73
CA LEU A 115 0.33 16.04 -11.34
C LEU A 115 1.45 17.08 -11.15
N ALA A 116 2.08 17.55 -12.23
CA ALA A 116 3.27 18.41 -12.15
C ALA A 116 3.11 19.63 -11.23
N ALA A 117 1.92 20.24 -11.18
CA ALA A 117 1.63 21.39 -10.34
C ALA A 117 1.53 21.07 -8.83
N PHE A 118 1.37 19.79 -8.47
CA PHE A 118 1.20 19.33 -7.09
C PHE A 118 2.46 18.66 -6.53
N LEU A 119 3.43 18.30 -7.38
CA LEU A 119 4.65 17.61 -6.95
C LEU A 119 5.58 18.55 -6.18
N GLY A 120 6.27 18.00 -5.19
CA GLY A 120 7.29 18.72 -4.44
C GLY A 120 8.23 17.79 -3.71
N GLN A 121 9.27 18.37 -3.11
CA GLN A 121 10.29 17.63 -2.36
C GLN A 121 10.14 17.92 -0.86
N PRO A 122 9.72 16.94 -0.04
CA PRO A 122 9.70 17.07 1.40
C PRO A 122 11.12 17.31 1.92
N ARG A 123 11.25 18.11 2.98
CA ARG A 123 12.54 18.41 3.62
C ARG A 123 12.66 17.80 5.01
N GLY A 124 13.88 17.48 5.38
CA GLY A 124 14.21 16.88 6.67
C GLY A 124 14.24 15.36 6.63
N TRP A 125 14.69 14.78 7.73
CA TRP A 125 14.72 13.34 7.94
C TRP A 125 13.44 12.91 8.64
N ARG A 126 12.68 12.01 8.03
CA ARG A 126 11.38 11.59 8.58
C ARG A 126 11.44 10.14 9.02
N GLU A 127 10.89 9.88 10.20
CA GLU A 127 10.66 8.54 10.71
C GLU A 127 9.17 8.36 11.03
N THR A 128 8.68 7.14 10.87
CA THR A 128 7.32 6.75 11.24
C THR A 128 7.35 5.46 12.04
N ALA A 129 6.42 5.31 12.96
CA ALA A 129 6.26 4.12 13.75
C ALA A 129 4.81 3.68 13.88
N GLN A 130 4.57 2.38 13.78
CA GLN A 130 3.35 1.75 14.28
C GLN A 130 3.59 1.23 15.69
N LEU A 131 2.82 1.74 16.66
CA LEU A 131 2.99 1.41 18.08
C LEU A 131 1.89 0.44 18.52
N HIS A 132 2.28 -0.78 18.89
CA HIS A 132 1.38 -1.80 19.41
C HIS A 132 1.47 -1.84 20.93
N LEU A 133 0.40 -1.42 21.60
CA LEU A 133 0.30 -1.47 23.05
C LEU A 133 0.17 -2.90 23.55
N ARG A 134 0.78 -3.20 24.70
CA ARG A 134 0.53 -4.44 25.43
C ARG A 134 -0.93 -4.52 25.87
N SER A 135 -1.45 -5.74 25.96
CA SER A 135 -2.76 -5.98 26.56
C SER A 135 -2.79 -5.55 28.03
N GLY A 136 -3.89 -4.94 28.46
CA GLY A 136 -4.13 -4.58 29.87
C GLY A 136 -3.43 -3.32 30.38
N ILE A 137 -2.77 -2.52 29.52
CA ILE A 137 -2.17 -1.26 29.99
C ILE A 137 -3.24 -0.27 30.47
N GLY A 138 -2.98 0.34 31.63
CA GLY A 138 -3.90 1.27 32.29
C GLY A 138 -3.93 2.66 31.63
N ALA A 139 -4.96 3.45 31.94
CA ALA A 139 -5.14 4.80 31.39
C ALA A 139 -3.99 5.76 31.74
N GLU A 140 -3.42 5.64 32.94
CA GLU A 140 -2.28 6.45 33.38
C GLU A 140 -1.03 6.17 32.53
N GLN A 141 -0.74 4.89 32.27
CA GLN A 141 0.39 4.48 31.43
C GLN A 141 0.23 4.95 29.99
N ARG A 142 -0.99 4.85 29.44
CA ARG A 142 -1.33 5.39 28.11
C ARG A 142 -1.09 6.90 28.04
N THR A 143 -1.63 7.64 29.01
CA THR A 143 -1.48 9.10 29.09
C THR A 143 -0.01 9.50 29.20
N ALA A 144 0.78 8.79 30.02
CA ALA A 144 2.20 9.04 30.16
C ALA A 144 2.97 8.79 28.85
N LEU A 145 2.64 7.70 28.13
CA LEU A 145 3.22 7.39 26.83
C LEU A 145 2.85 8.46 25.78
N GLU A 146 1.57 8.79 25.64
CA GLU A 146 1.08 9.81 24.69
C GLU A 146 1.72 11.17 24.95
N THR A 147 1.79 11.58 26.22
CA THR A 147 2.44 12.84 26.63
C THR A 147 3.93 12.83 26.28
N ALA A 148 4.65 11.73 26.54
CA ALA A 148 6.07 11.64 26.22
C ALA A 148 6.32 11.66 24.71
N LEU A 149 5.50 10.96 23.92
CA LEU A 149 5.59 10.94 22.45
C LEU A 149 5.34 12.32 21.84
N ALA A 150 4.36 13.08 22.37
CA ALA A 150 4.09 14.45 21.92
C ALA A 150 5.24 15.42 22.24
N ARG A 151 5.85 15.28 23.42
CA ARG A 151 7.01 16.09 23.85
C ARG A 151 8.29 15.84 23.04
N MET A 152 8.27 14.88 22.12
CA MET A 152 9.34 14.74 21.14
C MET A 152 9.51 16.01 20.28
N ALA A 153 8.42 16.73 20.00
CA ALA A 153 8.47 17.99 19.26
C ALA A 153 9.28 19.10 19.97
N GLU A 154 9.49 18.97 21.30
CA GLU A 154 10.27 19.92 22.10
C GLU A 154 11.77 19.61 22.09
N GLN A 155 12.18 18.48 21.51
CA GLN A 155 13.57 18.03 21.56
C GLN A 155 14.44 18.79 20.55
N PRO A 156 15.72 19.06 20.88
CA PRO A 156 16.63 19.78 20.00
C PRO A 156 16.70 19.17 18.60
N GLY A 157 16.37 19.97 17.57
CA GLY A 157 16.48 19.59 16.17
C GLY A 157 15.34 18.73 15.62
N VAL A 158 14.33 18.41 16.44
CA VAL A 158 13.03 17.94 15.95
C VAL A 158 12.28 19.13 15.35
N LEU A 159 11.77 18.95 14.13
CA LEU A 159 11.01 19.96 13.40
C LEU A 159 9.52 19.83 13.69
N ASP A 160 9.03 18.59 13.78
CA ASP A 160 7.68 18.26 14.23
C ASP A 160 7.62 16.81 14.73
N ALA A 161 6.60 16.55 15.56
CA ALA A 161 6.21 15.20 15.95
C ALA A 161 4.68 15.14 15.99
N HIS A 162 4.11 14.09 15.43
CA HIS A 162 2.67 13.87 15.37
C HIS A 162 2.33 12.47 15.89
N LEU A 163 1.37 12.41 16.81
CA LEU A 163 0.82 11.16 17.32
C LEU A 163 -0.64 11.05 16.91
N GLY A 164 -0.94 10.06 16.08
CA GLY A 164 -2.30 9.77 15.63
C GLY A 164 -2.85 8.51 16.29
N HIS A 165 -4.08 8.58 16.78
CA HIS A 165 -4.82 7.44 17.32
C HIS A 165 -5.48 6.70 16.16
N ASN A 166 -5.05 5.47 15.89
CA ASN A 166 -5.59 4.71 14.78
C ASN A 166 -7.05 4.31 15.08
N ILE A 167 -7.94 4.53 14.11
CA ILE A 167 -9.39 4.30 14.27
C ILE A 167 -9.70 2.81 14.44
N ALA A 168 -8.91 1.93 13.82
CA ALA A 168 -9.02 0.48 13.95
C ALA A 168 -7.64 -0.17 14.06
N VAL A 169 -7.52 -1.15 14.96
CA VAL A 169 -6.34 -2.02 15.09
C VAL A 169 -6.60 -3.28 14.26
N ALA A 170 -6.53 -3.13 12.94
CA ALA A 170 -6.77 -4.19 11.96
C ALA A 170 -5.68 -4.15 10.88
N HIS A 171 -5.52 -5.26 10.13
CA HIS A 171 -4.59 -5.35 9.01
C HIS A 171 -3.20 -4.80 9.34
N GLY A 172 -2.61 -5.24 10.46
CA GLY A 172 -1.27 -4.84 10.87
C GLY A 172 -1.11 -3.44 11.47
N ALA A 173 -2.17 -2.63 11.56
CA ALA A 173 -2.12 -1.30 12.19
C ALA A 173 -1.77 -1.39 13.69
N GLY A 174 -0.96 -0.45 14.16
CA GLY A 174 -0.75 -0.22 15.59
C GLY A 174 -1.97 0.42 16.26
N HIS A 175 -1.89 0.61 17.57
CA HIS A 175 -2.82 1.48 18.28
C HIS A 175 -2.57 2.95 17.93
N TYR A 176 -1.30 3.29 17.69
CA TYR A 176 -0.90 4.63 17.25
C TYR A 176 -0.03 4.57 16.01
N THR A 177 -0.15 5.62 15.19
CA THR A 177 0.87 6.02 14.22
C THR A 177 1.64 7.20 14.83
N TRP A 178 2.96 7.09 14.94
CA TRP A 178 3.81 8.17 15.43
C TRP A 178 4.79 8.59 14.35
N ASP A 179 4.73 9.85 13.95
CA ASP A 179 5.58 10.44 12.92
C ASP A 179 6.47 11.50 13.55
N VAL A 180 7.76 11.48 13.23
CA VAL A 180 8.72 12.47 13.71
C VAL A 180 9.58 12.94 12.55
N ARG A 181 9.69 14.26 12.40
CA ARG A 181 10.56 14.87 11.41
C ARG A 181 11.68 15.63 12.10
N TYR A 182 12.89 15.33 11.69
CA TYR A 182 14.13 15.91 12.17
C TYR A 182 14.75 16.77 11.07
N ARG A 183 15.71 17.62 11.43
CA ARG A 183 16.51 18.36 10.45
C ARG A 183 17.23 17.44 9.47
N ASP A 184 17.83 16.38 9.98
CA ASP A 184 18.68 15.43 9.28
C ASP A 184 18.82 14.11 10.08
N ALA A 185 19.45 13.10 9.50
CA ALA A 185 19.65 11.80 10.13
C ALA A 185 20.56 11.86 11.37
N GLU A 186 21.54 12.76 11.39
CA GLU A 186 22.44 12.94 12.54
C GLU A 186 21.67 13.46 13.75
N THR A 187 20.81 14.45 13.54
CA THR A 187 19.89 14.98 14.55
C THR A 187 18.94 13.91 15.05
N ALA A 188 18.41 13.06 14.16
CA ALA A 188 17.56 11.94 14.54
C ALA A 188 18.30 10.91 15.41
N ALA A 189 19.57 10.61 15.10
CA ALA A 189 20.41 9.73 15.92
C ALA A 189 20.72 10.36 17.29
N ALA A 190 21.10 11.64 17.32
CA ALA A 190 21.36 12.38 18.55
C ALA A 190 20.13 12.46 19.46
N ALA A 191 18.95 12.65 18.87
CA ALA A 191 17.68 12.66 19.60
C ALA A 191 17.40 11.32 20.29
N LYS A 192 17.68 10.18 19.62
CA LYS A 192 17.56 8.85 20.22
C LYS A 192 18.64 8.54 21.27
N ALA A 193 19.80 9.19 21.20
CA ALA A 193 20.85 9.12 22.21
C ALA A 193 20.62 10.05 23.42
N SER A 194 19.63 10.95 23.35
CA SER A 194 19.39 11.96 24.39
C SER A 194 18.93 11.37 25.73
N ALA A 195 19.09 12.16 26.80
CA ALA A 195 18.56 11.80 28.12
C ALA A 195 17.02 11.70 28.13
N PHE A 196 16.33 12.48 27.30
CA PHE A 196 14.89 12.37 27.15
C PHE A 196 14.49 11.00 26.57
N TRP A 197 15.15 10.57 25.48
CA TRP A 197 14.85 9.29 24.87
C TRP A 197 15.19 8.13 25.82
N THR A 198 16.42 8.10 26.32
CA THR A 198 16.93 6.98 27.14
C THR A 198 16.32 6.94 28.54
N GLY A 199 16.01 8.09 29.15
CA GLY A 199 15.44 8.18 30.49
C GLY A 199 13.92 8.24 30.55
N THR A 200 13.23 8.62 29.47
CA THR A 200 11.76 8.76 29.44
C THR A 200 11.09 7.82 28.45
N LEU A 201 11.41 7.94 27.14
CA LEU A 201 10.73 7.18 26.09
C LEU A 201 11.03 5.68 26.14
N ALA A 202 12.30 5.29 26.19
CA ALA A 202 12.69 3.87 26.20
C ALA A 202 12.06 3.08 27.37
N PRO A 203 12.10 3.58 28.63
CA PRO A 203 11.39 2.91 29.73
C PRO A 203 9.86 2.83 29.53
N LEU A 204 9.24 3.84 28.91
CA LEU A 204 7.82 3.80 28.57
C LEU A 204 7.54 2.77 27.48
N PHE A 205 8.39 2.66 26.46
CA PHE A 205 8.28 1.65 25.41
C PHE A 205 8.35 0.23 25.97
N ASP A 206 9.34 -0.05 26.83
CA ASP A 206 9.49 -1.38 27.43
C ASP A 206 8.25 -1.81 28.21
N ARG A 207 7.68 -0.88 28.99
CA ARG A 207 6.49 -1.13 29.83
C ARG A 207 5.19 -1.18 29.02
N CYS A 208 5.03 -0.33 28.01
CA CYS A 208 3.73 -0.07 27.38
C CYS A 208 3.57 -0.76 26.03
N LEU A 209 4.66 -0.99 25.29
CA LEU A 209 4.61 -1.50 23.92
C LEU A 209 4.93 -2.99 23.87
N GLU A 210 4.08 -3.74 23.16
CA GLU A 210 4.36 -5.11 22.75
C GLU A 210 5.30 -5.13 21.55
N ARG A 211 5.06 -4.22 20.59
CA ARG A 211 5.84 -4.07 19.37
C ARG A 211 5.87 -2.61 18.93
N MET A 212 7.00 -2.19 18.39
CA MET A 212 7.16 -0.92 17.70
C MET A 212 7.81 -1.16 16.35
N ASP A 213 7.08 -0.87 15.28
CA ASP A 213 7.60 -0.94 13.92
C ASP A 213 8.09 0.46 13.52
N LEU A 214 9.30 0.84 13.95
CA LEU A 214 9.93 2.15 13.67
C LEU A 214 10.82 2.06 12.43
N MET A 215 10.67 3.01 11.50
CA MET A 215 11.48 3.11 10.29
C MET A 215 11.75 4.55 9.88
N ALA A 216 12.90 4.79 9.27
CA ALA A 216 13.18 6.01 8.53
C ALA A 216 12.64 5.92 7.10
N LEU A 217 12.40 7.08 6.49
CA LEU A 217 11.73 7.19 5.19
C LEU A 217 12.60 7.93 4.18
N GLU A 218 13.03 7.21 3.14
CA GLU A 218 13.60 7.82 1.94
C GLU A 218 12.47 8.12 0.94
N THR A 219 12.21 9.39 0.65
CA THR A 219 11.15 9.78 -0.28
C THR A 219 11.47 9.32 -1.70
N VAL A 220 10.54 8.58 -2.31
CA VAL A 220 10.56 8.32 -3.76
C VAL A 220 9.93 9.51 -4.49
N ALA A 221 8.69 9.86 -4.12
CA ALA A 221 8.02 11.07 -4.59
C ALA A 221 6.91 11.49 -3.63
N ALA A 222 6.56 12.77 -3.67
CA ALA A 222 5.49 13.35 -2.88
C ALA A 222 4.75 14.45 -3.65
N GLY A 223 3.52 14.72 -3.21
CA GLY A 223 2.74 15.84 -3.73
C GLY A 223 1.65 16.29 -2.79
N ALA A 224 1.19 17.52 -3.01
CA ALA A 224 0.14 18.14 -2.22
C ALA A 224 -0.82 18.94 -3.11
N ARG A 225 -2.08 18.54 -3.09
CA ARG A 225 -3.22 19.27 -3.65
C ARG A 225 -3.81 20.23 -2.63
N ARG A 226 -3.74 19.89 -1.33
CA ARG A 226 -4.25 20.71 -0.22
C ARG A 226 -3.19 20.81 0.89
N PRO A 227 -2.09 21.55 0.65
CA PRO A 227 -1.03 21.69 1.64
C PRO A 227 -1.47 22.35 2.96
N ASP A 228 -2.61 23.04 2.94
CA ASP A 228 -3.20 23.78 4.05
C ASP A 228 -4.29 23.01 4.81
N LEU A 229 -4.42 21.70 4.58
CA LEU A 229 -5.45 20.86 5.20
C LEU A 229 -5.46 21.08 6.73
N ARG A 230 -6.62 21.41 7.31
CA ARG A 230 -6.75 21.72 8.75
C ARG A 230 -7.24 20.53 9.56
N THR A 231 -8.07 19.70 8.94
CA THR A 231 -8.64 18.49 9.55
C THR A 231 -8.74 17.44 8.47
N GLY A 232 -8.65 16.16 8.84
CA GLY A 232 -8.81 15.09 7.87
C GLY A 232 -8.45 13.73 8.43
N ILE A 233 -8.14 12.80 7.53
CA ILE A 233 -7.62 11.47 7.86
C ILE A 233 -6.24 11.33 7.24
N LYS A 234 -5.26 10.92 8.05
CA LYS A 234 -4.00 10.39 7.55
C LYS A 234 -4.11 8.89 7.45
N ARG A 235 -3.68 8.36 6.31
CA ARG A 235 -3.49 6.93 6.10
C ARG A 235 -2.00 6.66 5.96
N THR A 236 -1.53 5.63 6.65
CA THR A 236 -0.17 5.11 6.57
C THR A 236 -0.28 3.63 6.21
N ALA A 237 0.09 3.27 4.98
CA ALA A 237 0.18 1.87 4.59
C ALA A 237 1.63 1.41 4.49
N LEU A 238 1.95 0.30 5.15
CA LEU A 238 3.27 -0.32 5.08
C LEU A 238 3.19 -1.57 4.23
N PHE A 239 4.12 -1.69 3.29
CA PHE A 239 4.19 -2.77 2.32
C PHE A 239 5.53 -3.48 2.43
N ARG A 240 5.53 -4.77 2.09
CA ARG A 240 6.75 -5.57 1.93
C ARG A 240 6.75 -6.15 0.54
N LEU A 241 7.85 -5.93 -0.19
CA LEU A 241 8.10 -6.64 -1.44
C LEU A 241 8.48 -8.09 -1.12
N MET A 242 8.03 -9.02 -1.96
CA MET A 242 8.41 -10.42 -1.85
C MET A 242 9.92 -10.61 -2.05
N ASP A 243 10.46 -11.70 -1.52
CA ASP A 243 11.86 -12.05 -1.72
C ASP A 243 12.15 -12.28 -3.22
N GLY A 244 13.28 -11.76 -3.69
CA GLY A 244 13.70 -11.91 -5.08
C GLY A 244 13.08 -10.93 -6.08
N VAL A 245 12.24 -9.98 -5.65
CA VAL A 245 11.77 -8.89 -6.51
C VAL A 245 12.96 -8.03 -6.95
N ASP A 246 13.14 -7.91 -8.26
CA ASP A 246 14.22 -7.15 -8.87
C ASP A 246 13.92 -5.64 -8.92
N GLN A 247 14.87 -4.86 -9.44
CA GLN A 247 14.71 -3.40 -9.54
C GLN A 247 13.53 -3.02 -10.46
N ARG A 248 13.28 -3.79 -11.53
CA ARG A 248 12.17 -3.52 -12.45
C ARG A 248 10.82 -3.67 -11.76
N GLY A 249 10.63 -4.75 -10.99
CA GLY A 249 9.42 -4.96 -10.19
C GLY A 249 9.22 -3.86 -9.15
N ARG A 250 10.30 -3.41 -8.50
CA ARG A 250 10.25 -2.26 -7.58
C ARG A 250 9.82 -0.97 -8.29
N ASP A 251 10.44 -0.64 -9.42
CA ASP A 251 10.12 0.57 -10.18
C ASP A 251 8.66 0.55 -10.69
N GLU A 252 8.16 -0.64 -11.05
CA GLU A 252 6.76 -0.86 -11.40
C GLU A 252 5.82 -0.63 -10.22
N PHE A 253 6.14 -1.18 -9.04
CA PHE A 253 5.37 -0.92 -7.82
C PHE A 253 5.33 0.57 -7.47
N GLU A 254 6.48 1.25 -7.51
CA GLU A 254 6.60 2.67 -7.20
C GLU A 254 5.79 3.53 -8.18
N ARG A 255 5.91 3.26 -9.48
CA ARG A 255 5.16 3.95 -10.53
C ARG A 255 3.66 3.76 -10.39
N ASP A 256 3.18 2.51 -10.36
CA ASP A 256 1.74 2.20 -10.35
C ASP A 256 1.05 2.79 -9.09
N THR A 257 1.76 2.81 -7.96
CA THR A 257 1.31 3.44 -6.70
C THR A 257 1.26 4.97 -6.81
N LEU A 258 2.30 5.60 -7.39
CA LEU A 258 2.39 7.06 -7.54
C LEU A 258 1.48 7.63 -8.63
N GLU A 259 0.93 6.81 -9.51
CA GLU A 259 -0.07 7.22 -10.49
C GLU A 259 -1.46 7.46 -9.86
N MET A 260 -1.78 6.83 -8.72
CA MET A 260 -3.12 6.92 -8.13
C MET A 260 -3.64 8.34 -7.92
N PRO A 261 -2.86 9.32 -7.41
CA PRO A 261 -3.36 10.69 -7.20
C PRO A 261 -3.77 11.41 -8.49
N ALA A 262 -3.34 10.93 -9.67
CA ALA A 262 -3.74 11.45 -10.97
C ALA A 262 -5.18 11.06 -11.31
N TYR A 263 -5.68 9.95 -10.75
CA TYR A 263 -7.00 9.42 -11.02
C TYR A 263 -7.97 9.55 -9.85
N ILE A 264 -7.46 9.54 -8.62
CA ILE A 264 -8.24 9.57 -7.37
C ILE A 264 -8.05 10.95 -6.71
N PRO A 265 -8.86 11.97 -7.07
CA PRO A 265 -8.66 13.34 -6.59
C PRO A 265 -8.89 13.50 -5.08
N GLN A 266 -9.51 12.51 -4.44
CA GLN A 266 -9.67 12.42 -2.99
C GLN A 266 -8.34 12.23 -2.25
N ILE A 267 -7.30 11.73 -2.91
CA ILE A 267 -5.94 11.73 -2.36
C ILE A 267 -5.43 13.18 -2.41
N LEU A 268 -5.52 13.87 -1.28
CA LEU A 268 -5.23 15.30 -1.22
C LEU A 268 -3.74 15.56 -1.13
N ASN A 269 -3.05 14.93 -0.19
CA ASN A 269 -1.59 14.99 -0.07
C ASN A 269 -1.07 13.56 0.02
N TRP A 270 0.11 13.31 -0.54
CA TRP A 270 0.66 11.95 -0.63
C TRP A 270 2.18 11.94 -0.58
N ARG A 271 2.72 10.82 -0.11
CA ARG A 271 4.16 10.55 -0.09
C ARG A 271 4.41 9.05 -0.17
N LEU A 272 5.15 8.62 -1.19
CA LEU A 272 5.70 7.27 -1.26
C LEU A 272 7.16 7.32 -0.81
N SER A 273 7.51 6.45 0.14
CA SER A 273 8.86 6.34 0.65
C SER A 273 9.32 4.89 0.69
N ARG A 274 10.62 4.67 0.52
CA ARG A 274 11.29 3.43 0.87
C ARG A 274 11.59 3.43 2.37
N ALA A 275 11.38 2.29 3.01
CA ALA A 275 11.66 2.11 4.43
C ALA A 275 13.15 1.82 4.63
N LEU A 276 13.78 2.57 5.53
CA LEU A 276 15.20 2.45 5.92
C LEU A 276 15.33 2.22 7.42
N PRO A 277 16.42 1.58 7.89
CA PRO A 277 16.76 1.52 9.31
C PRO A 277 16.67 2.90 9.98
N PRO A 278 16.05 3.02 11.17
CA PRO A 278 15.99 4.29 11.87
C PRO A 278 17.39 4.79 12.22
N ALA A 279 17.60 6.11 12.18
CA ALA A 279 18.91 6.70 12.42
C ALA A 279 19.35 6.47 13.87
N GLY A 280 20.63 6.14 14.09
CA GLY A 280 21.18 5.87 15.42
C GLY A 280 20.65 4.62 16.12
N GLY A 281 19.78 3.84 15.46
CA GLY A 281 19.38 2.51 15.92
C GLY A 281 20.46 1.47 15.62
N GLY A 282 20.54 0.42 16.44
CA GLY A 282 21.28 -0.79 16.07
C GLY A 282 20.67 -1.45 14.82
N ALA A 283 21.36 -2.45 14.27
CA ALA A 283 20.84 -3.25 13.15
C ALA A 283 19.50 -3.89 13.53
N THR A 284 18.41 -3.23 13.17
CA THR A 284 17.04 -3.69 13.36
C THR A 284 16.53 -4.11 12.00
N THR A 285 16.04 -5.33 11.90
CA THR A 285 15.41 -5.82 10.68
C THR A 285 14.05 -5.15 10.55
N ILE A 286 13.91 -4.24 9.59
CA ILE A 286 12.61 -3.67 9.24
C ILE A 286 11.92 -4.64 8.28
N PRO A 287 10.73 -5.15 8.63
CA PRO A 287 10.03 -6.09 7.75
C PRO A 287 9.37 -5.39 6.56
N TRP A 288 9.33 -4.06 6.55
CA TRP A 288 8.70 -3.23 5.54
C TRP A 288 9.72 -2.74 4.52
N SER A 289 9.32 -2.66 3.25
CA SER A 289 10.14 -2.09 2.17
C SER A 289 9.66 -0.71 1.75
N HIS A 290 8.35 -0.44 1.86
CA HIS A 290 7.75 0.84 1.43
C HIS A 290 6.69 1.32 2.40
N VAL A 291 6.54 2.64 2.44
CA VAL A 291 5.50 3.35 3.18
C VAL A 291 4.76 4.26 2.21
N TRP A 292 3.46 4.06 2.10
CA TRP A 292 2.57 4.87 1.28
C TRP A 292 1.63 5.68 2.16
N GLU A 293 1.89 6.97 2.24
CA GLU A 293 1.18 7.91 3.10
C GLU A 293 0.26 8.80 2.27
N GLN A 294 -0.94 9.02 2.79
CA GLN A 294 -1.98 9.80 2.12
C GLN A 294 -2.78 10.60 3.14
N GLU A 295 -3.30 11.74 2.70
CA GLU A 295 -4.22 12.56 3.48
C GLU A 295 -5.54 12.75 2.71
N TYR A 296 -6.64 12.62 3.43
CA TYR A 296 -8.01 12.72 2.93
C TYR A 296 -8.80 13.76 3.72
N ALA A 297 -9.82 14.36 3.10
CA ALA A 297 -10.73 15.25 3.81
C ALA A 297 -11.60 14.48 4.82
N ARG A 298 -12.08 13.29 4.45
CA ARG A 298 -12.94 12.44 5.29
C ARG A 298 -12.55 10.97 5.18
N LEU A 299 -12.91 10.18 6.19
CA LEU A 299 -12.71 8.73 6.16
C LEU A 299 -13.48 8.06 5.01
N ASP A 300 -14.65 8.58 4.66
CA ASP A 300 -15.46 8.06 3.55
C ASP A 300 -14.79 8.24 2.19
N ASP A 301 -13.89 9.23 2.05
CA ASP A 301 -13.12 9.42 0.81
C ASP A 301 -12.12 8.26 0.60
N LEU A 302 -11.55 7.75 1.70
CA LEU A 302 -10.69 6.57 1.72
C LEU A 302 -11.50 5.28 1.55
N ASN A 303 -12.60 5.12 2.26
CA ASN A 303 -13.39 3.88 2.24
C ASN A 303 -14.31 3.75 1.01
N GLY A 304 -14.59 4.84 0.32
CA GLY A 304 -15.46 4.90 -0.85
C GLY A 304 -14.67 5.14 -2.14
N PRO A 305 -14.55 6.39 -2.63
CA PRO A 305 -13.92 6.73 -3.91
C PRO A 305 -12.57 6.06 -4.15
N TYR A 306 -11.69 6.03 -3.16
CA TYR A 306 -10.40 5.33 -3.27
C TYR A 306 -10.56 3.82 -3.48
N MET A 307 -11.40 3.15 -2.67
CA MET A 307 -11.61 1.70 -2.77
C MET A 307 -12.28 1.29 -4.06
N ILE A 308 -13.16 2.13 -4.63
CA ILE A 308 -13.95 1.76 -5.81
C ILE A 308 -13.31 2.14 -7.14
N HIS A 309 -12.24 2.95 -7.12
CA HIS A 309 -11.64 3.46 -8.35
C HIS A 309 -10.90 2.35 -9.13
N PRO A 310 -11.11 2.23 -10.46
CA PRO A 310 -10.46 1.21 -11.29
C PRO A 310 -8.93 1.17 -11.19
N HIS A 311 -8.28 2.33 -11.09
CA HIS A 311 -6.83 2.36 -10.87
C HIS A 311 -6.39 1.56 -9.63
N HIS A 312 -7.18 1.58 -8.56
CA HIS A 312 -6.85 0.86 -7.33
C HIS A 312 -7.07 -0.65 -7.50
N TRP A 313 -8.28 -1.09 -7.84
CA TRP A 313 -8.59 -2.52 -7.91
C TRP A 313 -8.08 -3.23 -9.18
N ALA A 314 -7.95 -2.52 -10.31
CA ALA A 314 -7.55 -3.14 -11.58
C ALA A 314 -6.04 -3.13 -11.82
N PHE A 315 -5.31 -2.19 -11.23
CA PHE A 315 -3.86 -2.05 -11.43
C PHE A 315 -3.09 -2.29 -10.15
N VAL A 316 -3.30 -1.47 -9.11
CA VAL A 316 -2.51 -1.56 -7.88
C VAL A 316 -2.74 -2.87 -7.12
N ASP A 317 -4.00 -3.31 -6.95
CA ASP A 317 -4.31 -4.54 -6.22
C ASP A 317 -3.72 -5.81 -6.89
N THR A 318 -3.45 -5.77 -8.21
CA THR A 318 -2.83 -6.91 -8.90
C THR A 318 -1.44 -7.24 -8.36
N LEU A 319 -0.72 -6.25 -7.82
CA LEU A 319 0.59 -6.45 -7.20
C LEU A 319 0.51 -7.23 -5.87
N PHE A 320 -0.69 -7.38 -5.30
CA PHE A 320 -0.99 -8.11 -4.07
C PHE A 320 -1.75 -9.43 -4.32
N ASP A 321 -2.32 -9.61 -5.51
CA ASP A 321 -3.21 -10.73 -5.82
C ASP A 321 -2.44 -11.95 -6.34
N PHE A 322 -2.47 -13.06 -5.58
CA PHE A 322 -1.90 -14.34 -6.00
C PHE A 322 -2.44 -14.81 -7.36
N GLU A 323 -3.70 -14.49 -7.67
CA GLU A 323 -4.36 -14.94 -8.90
C GLU A 323 -3.93 -14.10 -10.13
N SER A 324 -3.27 -12.95 -9.94
CA SER A 324 -2.98 -12.02 -11.03
C SER A 324 -1.82 -12.41 -11.94
N GLY A 325 -0.88 -13.21 -11.43
CA GLY A 325 0.41 -13.48 -12.07
C GLY A 325 1.41 -12.32 -11.98
N ARG A 326 1.05 -11.22 -11.30
CA ARG A 326 1.87 -10.01 -11.11
C ARG A 326 2.24 -9.76 -9.64
N GLN A 327 1.94 -10.70 -8.74
CA GLN A 327 2.18 -10.48 -7.32
C GLN A 327 3.67 -10.26 -7.04
N ILE A 328 3.96 -9.11 -6.43
CA ILE A 328 5.31 -8.75 -5.96
C ILE A 328 5.28 -8.17 -4.55
N VAL A 329 4.08 -7.95 -3.99
CA VAL A 329 3.87 -7.44 -2.63
C VAL A 329 3.24 -8.53 -1.76
N ASP A 330 3.80 -8.71 -0.56
CA ASP A 330 3.24 -9.60 0.45
C ASP A 330 1.86 -9.07 0.90
N THR A 331 0.89 -9.98 1.05
CA THR A 331 -0.48 -9.63 1.43
C THR A 331 -0.61 -9.21 2.89
N ARG A 332 0.39 -9.49 3.73
CA ARG A 332 0.50 -8.98 5.10
C ARG A 332 0.96 -7.54 5.06
N ILE A 333 0.00 -6.65 4.84
CA ILE A 333 0.21 -5.20 4.86
C ILE A 333 -0.02 -4.66 6.27
N CYS A 334 0.49 -3.45 6.52
CA CYS A 334 -0.05 -2.57 7.54
C CYS A 334 -0.98 -1.56 6.86
N HIS A 335 -2.20 -1.38 7.36
CA HIS A 335 -3.13 -0.38 6.88
C HIS A 335 -3.67 0.44 8.06
N ALA A 336 -2.93 1.47 8.45
CA ALA A 336 -3.27 2.35 9.56
C ALA A 336 -3.89 3.65 9.06
N TYR A 337 -4.85 4.19 9.81
CA TYR A 337 -5.38 5.52 9.57
C TYR A 337 -5.92 6.16 10.85
N CYS A 338 -5.67 7.46 10.97
CA CYS A 338 -5.96 8.26 12.16
C CYS A 338 -6.51 9.65 11.76
N PRO A 339 -7.32 10.30 12.62
CA PRO A 339 -7.69 11.69 12.43
C PRO A 339 -6.46 12.63 12.48
N LEU A 340 -6.56 13.73 11.75
CA LEU A 340 -5.58 14.82 11.74
C LEU A 340 -6.20 16.11 12.27
N ASP A 341 -5.43 16.86 13.07
CA ASP A 341 -5.70 18.25 13.46
C ASP A 341 -4.86 19.26 12.65
N GLY A 342 -4.29 18.79 11.54
CA GLY A 342 -3.52 19.55 10.57
C GLY A 342 -2.83 18.61 9.57
N GLY A 343 -2.84 18.96 8.29
CA GLY A 343 -2.15 18.21 7.24
C GLY A 343 -0.64 18.28 7.44
N MET A 344 -0.01 17.12 7.55
CA MET A 344 1.42 16.97 7.79
C MET A 344 2.17 16.89 6.47
N LEU A 345 1.77 16.00 5.57
CA LEU A 345 2.45 15.78 4.29
C LEU A 345 2.44 17.06 3.43
N GLY A 346 1.31 17.76 3.46
CA GLY A 346 1.14 19.04 2.79
C GLY A 346 2.05 20.15 3.34
N ALA A 347 2.13 20.26 4.66
CA ALA A 347 2.94 21.27 5.34
C ALA A 347 4.44 21.08 5.10
N GLU A 348 4.91 19.82 5.05
CA GLU A 348 6.30 19.46 4.72
C GLU A 348 6.72 19.95 3.33
N LEU A 349 5.77 20.09 2.40
CA LEU A 349 6.01 20.54 1.03
C LEU A 349 5.92 22.07 0.89
N ALA A 350 4.96 22.71 1.59
CA ALA A 350 4.65 24.13 1.46
C ALA A 350 5.78 25.07 1.93
N GLN A 351 6.62 24.63 2.87
CA GLN A 351 7.77 25.39 3.38
C GLN A 351 8.81 25.74 2.30
N SER A 352 8.68 25.17 1.09
CA SER A 352 9.52 25.50 -0.08
C SER A 352 9.19 26.84 -0.75
N SER A 353 7.99 27.42 -0.53
CA SER A 353 7.53 28.60 -1.30
C SER A 353 7.83 29.96 -0.65
N GLN A 354 8.24 30.00 0.62
CA GLN A 354 8.47 31.28 1.33
C GLN A 354 9.89 31.85 1.22
N HIS A 355 10.87 31.09 0.72
CA HIS A 355 12.26 31.59 0.56
C HIS A 355 12.55 32.23 -0.81
N GLY A 356 11.54 32.41 -1.68
CA GLY A 356 11.71 32.94 -3.04
C GLY A 356 11.14 34.34 -3.29
N LYS A 357 10.69 35.07 -2.27
CA LYS A 357 10.01 36.38 -2.44
C LYS A 357 10.65 37.58 -1.72
N GLU A 358 11.84 37.45 -1.16
CA GLU A 358 12.63 38.61 -0.70
C GLU A 358 13.86 38.83 -1.59
N THR A 359 13.61 39.29 -2.81
CA THR A 359 14.52 40.19 -3.55
C THR A 359 13.84 40.61 -4.85
N ARG A 360 13.18 41.76 -4.81
CA ARG A 360 13.16 42.72 -5.92
C ARG A 360 12.81 44.10 -5.42
#